data_AF-A0A1X7T2U8-F1
#
_entry.id   AF-A0A1X7T2U8-F1
#
_cell.length_a   1.000
_cell.length_b   1.000
_cell.length_c   1.000
_cell.angle_alpha   90.00
_cell.angle_beta   90.00
_cell.angle_gamma   90.00
#
_symmetry.space_group_name_H-M   'P 1'
#
loop_
_entity.id
_entity.type
_entity.pdbx_description
1 polymer ?
#
loop_
_entity_poly.entity_id
_entity_poly.type
_entity_poly.pdbx_seq_one_letter_code
_entity_poly.pdbx_strand_id
1 'polypeptide(L)'
;NTNFTELDKQILQTTRDSAQKLINIVNTLSNLQDTSTSAAGVADDILLIAQELLVLHNDSTALPTSCKEIKERQPNSLSGYYILAGPTGTYSTYCNMGTLCGSGGGWTRLAYLDMSDATQNCPSGFRLYQSGGVRACGRNGNSGSCVSVQFPSNGISYSQICGRVTGYQYHSSDAFAGPNDLNSPYVDGVSITRGSLRQHVWTLANGLMDSDNNTPQFFCPCSTESSQTVPSFVGSHYFCESGNNASSWANILYTSDPLWDGQGCGSLEVTCCAASGIPWFHRDYGNTTTTDYIELRVCGDGGATNDEDSPFSFYEIYVK
;
A
#
# COMPACT_ATOMS: atom_id res chain seq x y z
N ASN A 1 -4.48 36.45 -17.77
CA ASN A 1 -3.05 36.78 -17.81
C ASN A 1 -2.27 35.91 -16.86
N THR A 2 -1.91 34.71 -17.31
CA THR A 2 -0.94 33.82 -16.65
C THR A 2 0.25 33.70 -17.58
N ASN A 3 1.41 34.13 -17.10
CA ASN A 3 2.63 34.31 -17.88
C ASN A 3 3.34 32.96 -18.06
N PHE A 4 2.89 32.18 -19.05
CA PHE A 4 3.47 30.91 -19.51
C PHE A 4 4.40 31.14 -20.71
N THR A 5 5.59 31.73 -20.50
CA THR A 5 6.39 32.15 -21.68
C THR A 5 7.89 31.85 -21.66
N GLU A 6 8.52 31.52 -20.53
CA GLU A 6 9.99 31.29 -20.51
C GLU A 6 10.34 29.79 -20.57
N LEU A 7 9.75 29.00 -19.66
CA LEU A 7 10.03 27.57 -19.55
C LEU A 7 9.53 26.78 -20.76
N ASP A 8 8.35 27.11 -21.26
CA ASP A 8 7.79 26.48 -22.46
C ASP A 8 8.62 26.82 -23.70
N LYS A 9 9.18 28.04 -23.78
CA LYS A 9 10.11 28.40 -24.86
C LYS A 9 11.41 27.61 -24.76
N GLN A 10 11.95 27.41 -23.56
CA GLN A 10 13.14 26.58 -23.35
C GLN A 10 12.87 25.12 -23.72
N ILE A 11 11.76 24.54 -23.27
CA ILE A 11 11.39 23.16 -23.62
C ILE A 11 11.18 23.01 -25.12
N LEU A 12 10.47 23.95 -25.76
CA LEU A 12 10.21 23.93 -27.19
C LEU A 12 11.52 24.09 -27.99
N GLN A 13 12.41 24.96 -27.55
CA GLN A 13 13.70 25.19 -28.18
C GLN A 13 14.59 23.94 -28.05
N THR A 14 14.72 23.39 -26.84
CA THR A 14 15.49 22.16 -26.59
C THR A 14 14.95 20.97 -27.36
N THR A 15 13.62 20.83 -27.47
CA THR A 15 12.97 19.76 -28.25
C THR A 15 13.24 19.94 -29.74
N ARG A 16 13.17 21.18 -30.24
CA ARG A 16 13.46 21.50 -31.65
C ARG A 16 14.93 21.26 -31.99
N ASP A 17 15.84 21.63 -31.09
CA ASP A 17 17.28 21.44 -31.28
C ASP A 17 17.65 19.94 -31.23
N SER A 18 17.02 19.17 -30.34
CA SER A 18 17.18 17.72 -30.26
C SER A 18 16.64 17.01 -31.50
N ALA A 19 15.46 17.42 -31.99
CA ALA A 19 14.88 16.87 -33.22
C ALA A 19 15.76 17.19 -34.45
N GLN A 20 16.31 18.40 -34.53
CA GLN A 20 17.21 18.78 -35.62
C GLN A 20 18.52 17.99 -35.59
N LYS A 21 19.08 17.75 -34.39
CA LYS A 21 20.25 16.87 -34.22
C LYS A 21 19.93 15.44 -34.68
N LEU A 22 18.75 14.91 -34.34
CA LEU A 22 18.33 13.57 -34.77
C LEU A 22 18.16 13.45 -36.30
N ILE A 23 17.59 14.47 -36.93
CA ILE A 23 17.45 14.55 -38.39
C ILE A 23 18.83 14.59 -39.06
N ASN A 24 19.78 15.34 -38.51
CA ASN A 24 21.15 15.39 -39.02
C ASN A 24 21.85 14.02 -38.91
N ILE A 25 21.64 13.30 -37.80
CA ILE A 25 22.14 11.92 -37.62
C ILE A 25 21.55 11.00 -38.70
N VAL A 26 20.23 10.99 -38.90
CA VAL A 26 19.57 10.15 -39.90
C VAL A 26 20.06 10.48 -41.32
N ASN A 27 20.24 11.75 -41.64
CA ASN A 27 20.75 12.19 -42.94
C ASN A 27 22.20 11.73 -43.15
N THR A 28 23.06 11.91 -42.15
CA THR A 28 24.45 11.45 -42.19
C THR A 28 24.54 9.92 -42.32
N LEU A 29 23.70 9.18 -41.60
CA LEU A 29 23.61 7.72 -41.71
C LEU A 29 23.04 7.25 -43.06
N SER A 30 22.09 7.98 -43.64
CA SER A 30 21.53 7.63 -44.97
C SER A 30 22.54 7.88 -46.10
N ASN A 31 23.46 8.82 -45.90
CA ASN A 31 24.53 9.13 -46.85
C ASN A 31 25.75 8.18 -46.74
N LEU A 32 25.77 7.29 -45.74
CA LEU A 32 26.84 6.30 -45.52
C LEU A 32 26.67 5.01 -46.34
N GLN A 33 25.68 4.94 -47.24
CA GLN A 33 25.55 3.77 -48.11
C GLN A 33 26.73 3.63 -49.10
N ASP A 34 27.51 4.69 -49.33
CA ASP A 34 28.68 4.66 -50.21
C ASP A 34 29.80 5.62 -49.73
N THR A 35 30.72 5.19 -48.85
CA THR A 35 32.19 5.48 -48.93
C THR A 35 32.94 5.13 -47.63
N SER A 36 34.06 4.44 -47.80
CA SER A 36 34.92 3.83 -46.78
C SER A 36 35.94 4.78 -46.12
N THR A 37 35.60 6.06 -45.84
CA THR A 37 36.59 7.05 -45.37
C THR A 37 36.23 7.91 -44.15
N SER A 38 35.09 7.73 -43.47
CA SER A 38 34.68 8.62 -42.37
C SER A 38 34.35 7.94 -41.03
N ALA A 39 34.87 6.73 -40.78
CA ALA A 39 34.62 6.05 -39.49
C ALA A 39 35.17 6.82 -38.27
N ALA A 40 36.26 7.58 -38.42
CA ALA A 40 36.86 8.34 -37.32
C ALA A 40 36.10 9.65 -36.98
N GLY A 41 35.67 10.41 -37.99
CA GLY A 41 34.91 11.64 -37.77
C GLY A 41 33.51 11.39 -37.21
N VAL A 42 32.85 10.32 -37.69
CA VAL A 42 31.54 9.88 -37.13
C VAL A 42 31.70 9.38 -35.69
N ALA A 43 32.81 8.71 -35.36
CA ALA A 43 33.08 8.28 -33.99
C ALA A 43 33.33 9.46 -33.03
N ASP A 44 34.03 10.51 -33.48
CA ASP A 44 34.24 11.74 -32.70
C ASP A 44 32.93 12.51 -32.48
N ASP A 45 32.06 12.60 -33.50
CA ASP A 45 30.74 13.23 -33.36
C ASP A 45 29.82 12.43 -32.43
N ILE A 46 29.85 11.09 -32.49
CA ILE A 46 29.15 10.21 -31.53
C ILE A 46 29.72 10.38 -30.12
N LEU A 47 31.04 10.48 -29.97
CA LEU A 47 31.71 10.65 -28.68
C LEU A 47 31.36 12.01 -28.06
N LEU A 48 31.31 13.07 -28.87
CA LEU A 48 30.93 14.41 -28.43
C LEU A 48 29.46 14.45 -27.97
N ILE A 49 28.56 13.80 -28.72
CA ILE A 49 27.15 13.69 -28.34
C ILE A 49 26.97 12.80 -27.10
N ALA A 50 27.72 11.70 -26.99
CA ALA A 50 27.73 10.88 -25.79
C ALA A 50 28.22 11.66 -24.57
N GLN A 51 29.21 12.54 -24.74
CA GLN A 51 29.68 13.46 -23.70
C GLN A 51 28.64 14.54 -23.36
N GLU A 52 27.94 15.12 -24.34
CA GLU A 52 26.84 16.07 -24.10
C GLU A 52 25.66 15.39 -23.39
N LEU A 53 25.30 14.17 -23.79
CA LEU A 53 24.30 13.33 -23.11
C LEU A 53 24.76 12.96 -21.70
N LEU A 54 26.04 12.65 -21.51
CA LEU A 54 26.63 12.40 -20.20
C LEU A 54 26.56 13.64 -19.31
N VAL A 55 26.81 14.85 -19.84
CA VAL A 55 26.67 16.12 -19.11
C VAL A 55 25.20 16.40 -18.75
N LEU A 56 24.26 16.15 -19.66
CA LEU A 56 22.81 16.21 -19.38
C LEU A 56 22.35 15.15 -18.35
N HIS A 57 22.98 13.98 -18.35
CA HIS A 57 22.80 12.96 -17.31
C HIS A 57 23.52 13.34 -16.00
N ASN A 58 24.56 14.17 -16.08
CA ASN A 58 25.39 14.54 -14.95
C ASN A 58 24.68 15.51 -13.98
N ASP A 59 23.77 16.33 -14.52
CA ASP A 59 22.87 17.16 -13.70
C ASP A 59 21.79 16.34 -12.97
N SER A 60 21.63 15.03 -13.27
CA SER A 60 20.69 14.12 -12.59
C SER A 60 21.27 12.76 -12.17
N THR A 61 22.57 12.65 -11.89
CA THR A 61 23.22 11.35 -11.59
C THR A 61 22.67 10.59 -10.38
N ALA A 62 22.01 11.29 -9.45
CA ALA A 62 21.41 10.63 -8.29
C ALA A 62 20.09 9.97 -8.68
N LEU A 63 20.10 8.62 -8.68
CA LEU A 63 18.92 7.78 -8.71
C LEU A 63 17.91 8.31 -7.67
N PRO A 64 16.61 8.42 -8.03
CA PRO A 64 15.61 8.90 -7.11
C PRO A 64 15.49 7.96 -5.92
N THR A 65 15.29 8.53 -4.74
CA THR A 65 15.16 7.81 -3.47
C THR A 65 13.70 7.46 -3.14
N SER A 66 12.74 8.11 -3.82
CA SER A 66 11.31 7.91 -3.61
C SER A 66 10.49 8.17 -4.87
N CYS A 67 9.27 7.63 -4.93
CA CYS A 67 8.31 7.95 -5.97
C CYS A 67 7.88 9.43 -5.95
N LYS A 68 7.89 10.05 -4.77
CA LYS A 68 7.60 11.48 -4.59
C LYS A 68 8.61 12.34 -5.35
N GLU A 69 9.89 12.05 -5.18
CA GLU A 69 10.97 12.74 -5.89
C GLU A 69 10.87 12.56 -7.41
N ILE A 70 10.50 11.36 -7.89
CA ILE A 70 10.23 11.15 -9.32
C ILE A 70 9.10 12.05 -9.79
N LYS A 71 7.99 12.10 -9.04
CA LYS A 71 6.83 12.91 -9.40
C LYS A 71 7.13 14.41 -9.40
N GLU A 72 8.00 14.88 -8.51
CA GLU A 72 8.45 16.27 -8.45
C GLU A 72 9.37 16.62 -9.62
N ARG A 73 10.34 15.75 -9.95
CA ARG A 73 11.25 15.94 -11.11
C ARG A 73 10.53 15.78 -12.45
N GLN A 74 9.55 14.88 -12.52
CA GLN A 74 8.80 14.52 -13.72
C GLN A 74 7.28 14.47 -13.42
N PRO A 75 6.60 15.62 -13.44
CA PRO A 75 5.16 15.70 -13.10
C PRO A 75 4.25 14.83 -13.98
N ASN A 76 4.66 14.53 -15.21
CA ASN A 76 3.91 13.69 -16.15
C ASN A 76 4.22 12.19 -16.03
N SER A 77 5.03 11.77 -15.06
CA SER A 77 5.31 10.36 -14.79
C SER A 77 4.02 9.58 -14.51
N LEU A 78 3.93 8.39 -15.09
CA LEU A 78 2.79 7.47 -14.99
C LEU A 78 3.01 6.45 -13.86
N SER A 79 1.94 5.88 -13.31
CA SER A 79 2.07 4.80 -12.33
C SER A 79 2.76 3.58 -12.96
N GLY A 80 3.58 2.88 -12.19
CA GLY A 80 4.36 1.75 -12.70
C GLY A 80 5.50 1.37 -11.78
N TYR A 81 6.31 0.41 -12.20
CA TYR A 81 7.52 0.02 -11.48
C TYR A 81 8.68 0.94 -11.84
N TYR A 82 9.38 1.43 -10.81
CA TYR A 82 10.56 2.28 -10.92
C TYR A 82 11.72 1.65 -10.14
N ILE A 83 12.94 2.06 -10.47
CA ILE A 83 14.14 1.72 -9.72
C ILE A 83 14.47 2.91 -8.82
N LEU A 84 14.58 2.65 -7.52
CA LEU A 84 14.92 3.64 -6.51
C LEU A 84 16.27 3.33 -5.86
N ALA A 85 16.97 4.36 -5.43
CA ALA A 85 18.11 4.23 -4.52
C ALA A 85 17.60 4.02 -3.08
N GLY A 86 18.15 3.02 -2.41
CA GLY A 86 17.95 2.74 -0.99
C GLY A 86 19.28 2.66 -0.22
N PRO A 87 19.24 2.42 1.09
CA PRO A 87 20.41 2.46 1.97
C PRO A 87 21.52 1.48 1.59
N THR A 88 21.17 0.33 1.00
CA THR A 88 22.09 -0.77 0.70
C THR A 88 22.28 -1.01 -0.80
N GLY A 89 21.69 -0.18 -1.67
CA GLY A 89 21.73 -0.35 -3.11
C GLY A 89 20.43 0.08 -3.78
N THR A 90 20.17 -0.41 -4.98
CA THR A 90 18.95 -0.09 -5.73
C THR A 90 17.91 -1.18 -5.58
N TYR A 91 16.63 -0.81 -5.58
CA TYR A 91 15.53 -1.76 -5.57
C TYR A 91 14.41 -1.30 -6.50
N SER A 92 13.62 -2.26 -7.00
CA SER A 92 12.43 -1.96 -7.79
C SER A 92 11.20 -1.91 -6.90
N THR A 93 10.37 -0.88 -7.07
CA THR A 93 9.07 -0.79 -6.40
C THR A 93 8.04 -0.12 -7.29
N TYR A 94 6.77 -0.34 -6.97
CA TYR A 94 5.65 0.29 -7.66
C TYR A 94 5.41 1.70 -7.11
N CYS A 95 5.38 2.67 -8.01
CA CYS A 95 5.00 4.05 -7.74
C CYS A 95 3.58 4.29 -8.25
N ASN A 96 2.70 4.75 -7.35
CA ASN A 96 1.42 5.30 -7.78
C ASN A 96 1.58 6.82 -8.02
N MET A 97 1.54 7.21 -9.30
CA MET A 97 1.67 8.60 -9.74
C MET A 97 0.32 9.30 -9.94
N GLY A 98 -0.79 8.58 -9.73
CA GLY A 98 -2.15 9.13 -9.66
C GLY A 98 -2.55 9.54 -8.24
N THR A 99 -3.81 9.97 -8.08
CA THR A 99 -4.36 10.30 -6.76
C THR A 99 -4.58 9.04 -5.93
N LEU A 100 -4.20 9.07 -4.65
CA LEU A 100 -4.44 8.02 -3.67
C LEU A 100 -4.73 8.65 -2.30
N CYS A 101 -5.75 8.17 -1.59
CA CYS A 101 -6.23 8.76 -0.33
C CYS A 101 -6.42 10.29 -0.40
N GLY A 102 -6.99 10.80 -1.50
CA GLY A 102 -7.22 12.24 -1.71
C GLY A 102 -5.96 13.09 -1.94
N SER A 103 -4.76 12.52 -1.90
CA SER A 103 -3.50 13.19 -2.19
C SER A 103 -3.01 12.83 -3.59
N GLY A 104 -2.36 13.78 -4.28
CA GLY A 104 -1.79 13.54 -5.62
C GLY A 104 -0.72 12.45 -5.64
N GLY A 105 -0.15 12.17 -6.81
CA GLY A 105 0.83 11.10 -7.02
C GLY A 105 2.15 11.20 -6.25
N GLY A 106 3.01 10.22 -6.49
CA GLY A 106 4.31 10.09 -5.83
C GLY A 106 4.29 9.14 -4.64
N TRP A 107 3.30 8.26 -4.58
CA TRP A 107 3.16 7.26 -3.53
C TRP A 107 4.05 6.05 -3.80
N THR A 108 4.86 5.66 -2.82
CA THR A 108 5.75 4.50 -2.94
C THR A 108 5.14 3.28 -2.26
N ARG A 109 4.95 2.17 -2.98
CA ARG A 109 4.41 0.94 -2.39
C ARG A 109 5.45 0.24 -1.52
N LEU A 110 5.13 -0.01 -0.26
CA LEU A 110 5.99 -0.76 0.66
C LEU A 110 5.57 -2.23 0.80
N ALA A 111 4.27 -2.49 0.70
CA ALA A 111 3.71 -3.82 0.90
C ALA A 111 2.67 -4.13 -0.18
N TYR A 112 2.71 -5.37 -0.67
CA TYR A 112 1.70 -5.91 -1.57
C TYR A 112 1.58 -7.42 -1.35
N LEU A 113 0.34 -7.91 -1.29
CA LEU A 113 0.00 -9.32 -1.38
C LEU A 113 -1.37 -9.44 -2.03
N ASP A 114 -1.52 -10.41 -2.91
CA ASP A 114 -2.78 -10.81 -3.50
C ASP A 114 -2.84 -12.34 -3.55
N MET A 115 -3.61 -12.94 -2.64
CA MET A 115 -3.74 -14.39 -2.53
C MET A 115 -4.64 -14.99 -3.61
N SER A 116 -5.30 -14.18 -4.45
CA SER A 116 -5.95 -14.68 -5.66
C SER A 116 -4.93 -15.13 -6.71
N ASP A 117 -3.72 -14.56 -6.66
CA ASP A 117 -2.56 -15.07 -7.40
C ASP A 117 -2.07 -16.36 -6.73
N ALA A 118 -2.27 -17.48 -7.42
CA ALA A 118 -1.88 -18.82 -6.95
C ALA A 118 -0.37 -18.96 -6.71
N THR A 119 0.46 -18.06 -7.26
CA THR A 119 1.91 -18.08 -7.08
C THR A 119 2.38 -17.41 -5.79
N GLN A 120 1.52 -16.58 -5.17
CA GLN A 120 1.83 -15.92 -3.91
C GLN A 120 1.54 -16.84 -2.72
N ASN A 121 2.33 -16.72 -1.66
CA ASN A 121 2.23 -17.52 -0.44
C ASN A 121 2.05 -16.61 0.77
N CYS A 122 1.48 -17.15 1.83
CA CYS A 122 1.37 -16.43 3.09
C CYS A 122 2.75 -16.01 3.61
N PRO A 123 2.88 -14.79 4.17
CA PRO A 123 4.12 -14.38 4.81
C PRO A 123 4.54 -15.35 5.92
N SER A 124 5.83 -15.38 6.23
CA SER A 124 6.36 -16.25 7.28
C SER A 124 5.62 -16.03 8.61
N GLY A 125 5.27 -17.13 9.28
CA GLY A 125 4.50 -17.12 10.53
C GLY A 125 2.99 -17.25 10.36
N PHE A 126 2.45 -16.90 9.19
CA PHE A 126 1.02 -17.04 8.91
C PHE A 126 0.68 -18.43 8.38
N ARG A 127 -0.50 -18.94 8.72
CA ARG A 127 -1.05 -20.17 8.12
C ARG A 127 -1.96 -19.83 6.93
N LEU A 128 -1.99 -20.74 5.96
CA LEU A 128 -2.91 -20.68 4.84
C LEU A 128 -4.29 -21.20 5.25
N TYR A 129 -5.31 -20.37 5.05
CA TYR A 129 -6.70 -20.79 4.93
C TYR A 129 -7.02 -21.02 3.46
N GLN A 130 -7.72 -22.12 3.18
CA GLN A 130 -8.18 -22.43 1.84
C GLN A 130 -9.53 -23.13 1.90
N SER A 131 -10.60 -22.40 1.58
CA SER A 131 -11.97 -22.88 1.58
C SER A 131 -12.81 -22.01 0.64
N GLY A 132 -13.89 -22.56 0.06
CA GLY A 132 -14.82 -21.76 -0.75
C GLY A 132 -14.19 -21.08 -1.98
N GLY A 133 -13.05 -21.55 -2.47
CA GLY A 133 -12.29 -20.88 -3.54
C GLY A 133 -11.43 -19.69 -3.09
N VAL A 134 -11.46 -19.35 -1.80
CA VAL A 134 -10.67 -18.28 -1.18
C VAL A 134 -9.38 -18.83 -0.60
N ARG A 135 -8.30 -18.07 -0.78
CA ARG A 135 -7.01 -18.25 -0.09
C ARG A 135 -6.75 -17.04 0.79
N ALA A 136 -6.44 -17.25 2.06
CA ALA A 136 -6.17 -16.18 3.01
C ALA A 136 -5.11 -16.59 4.04
N CYS A 137 -4.54 -15.63 4.75
CA CYS A 137 -3.41 -15.80 5.64
C CYS A 137 -3.77 -15.31 7.04
N GLY A 138 -3.76 -16.21 8.01
CA GLY A 138 -4.13 -15.89 9.40
C GLY A 138 -3.17 -16.47 10.42
N ARG A 139 -3.57 -16.40 11.69
CA ARG A 139 -2.80 -16.84 12.85
C ARG A 139 -2.76 -18.37 12.91
N ASN A 140 -1.76 -18.92 13.60
CA ASN A 140 -1.52 -20.37 13.69
C ASN A 140 -1.55 -20.94 15.12
N GLY A 141 -1.85 -20.12 16.14
CA GLY A 141 -1.86 -20.52 17.55
C GLY A 141 -3.24 -20.91 18.09
N ASN A 142 -3.28 -21.61 19.22
CA ASN A 142 -4.52 -22.03 19.92
C ASN A 142 -4.85 -21.12 21.12
N SER A 143 -4.23 -19.94 21.18
CA SER A 143 -4.42 -18.96 22.24
C SER A 143 -4.36 -17.55 21.68
N GLY A 144 -4.89 -16.59 22.44
CA GLY A 144 -4.78 -15.17 22.16
C GLY A 144 -3.35 -14.74 21.83
N SER A 145 -3.17 -14.14 20.66
CA SER A 145 -1.85 -13.76 20.14
C SER A 145 -1.98 -12.87 18.91
N CYS A 146 -0.85 -12.23 18.58
CA CYS A 146 -0.66 -11.57 17.30
C CYS A 146 0.49 -12.23 16.54
N VAL A 147 0.33 -12.38 15.23
CA VAL A 147 1.43 -12.70 14.30
C VAL A 147 1.63 -11.53 13.36
N SER A 148 2.88 -11.23 12.97
CA SER A 148 3.18 -10.04 12.20
C SER A 148 4.17 -10.24 11.08
N VAL A 149 4.11 -9.30 10.12
CA VAL A 149 5.09 -9.11 9.06
C VAL A 149 5.47 -7.64 9.00
N GLN A 150 6.76 -7.37 8.82
CA GLN A 150 7.31 -6.02 8.75
C GLN A 150 7.79 -5.70 7.33
N PHE A 151 7.52 -4.46 6.91
CA PHE A 151 7.86 -3.92 5.60
C PHE A 151 8.81 -2.74 5.80
N PRO A 152 10.10 -2.89 5.45
CA PRO A 152 11.06 -1.80 5.60
C PRO A 152 10.68 -0.63 4.69
N SER A 153 10.85 0.59 5.18
CA SER A 153 10.68 1.82 4.38
C SER A 153 11.76 1.98 3.31
N ASN A 154 12.84 1.19 3.38
CA ASN A 154 14.04 1.32 2.56
C ASN A 154 14.60 2.75 2.58
N GLY A 155 14.61 3.38 3.76
CA GLY A 155 15.16 4.73 3.96
C GLY A 155 14.26 5.86 3.45
N ILE A 156 13.08 5.56 2.92
CA ILE A 156 12.12 6.58 2.50
C ILE A 156 11.63 7.32 3.74
N SER A 157 11.80 8.64 3.73
CA SER A 157 11.20 9.54 4.71
C SER A 157 9.78 9.87 4.27
N TYR A 158 8.79 9.51 5.10
CA TYR A 158 7.37 9.69 4.79
C TYR A 158 6.60 10.31 5.96
N SER A 159 5.52 11.04 5.64
CA SER A 159 4.56 11.54 6.63
C SER A 159 3.12 11.09 6.36
N GLN A 160 2.87 10.40 5.24
CA GLN A 160 1.56 9.84 4.93
C GLN A 160 1.65 8.34 4.69
N ILE A 161 0.63 7.62 5.14
CA ILE A 161 0.42 6.19 4.88
C ILE A 161 -0.97 6.04 4.30
N CYS A 162 -1.07 5.35 3.17
CA CYS A 162 -2.34 5.02 2.54
C CYS A 162 -2.33 3.54 2.16
N GLY A 163 -3.40 2.82 2.46
CA GLY A 163 -3.48 1.41 2.12
C GLY A 163 -4.88 0.85 2.25
N ARG A 164 -5.02 -0.40 1.86
CA ARG A 164 -6.23 -1.19 2.07
C ARG A 164 -5.85 -2.64 2.35
N VAL A 165 -6.71 -3.31 3.10
CA VAL A 165 -6.57 -4.72 3.44
C VAL A 165 -7.94 -5.36 3.23
N THR A 166 -7.97 -6.54 2.63
CA THR A 166 -9.18 -7.37 2.54
C THR A 166 -8.91 -8.64 3.32
N GLY A 167 -9.85 -9.00 4.18
CA GLY A 167 -9.79 -10.24 4.94
C GLY A 167 -11.12 -10.95 4.98
N TYR A 168 -11.19 -11.96 5.82
CA TYR A 168 -12.38 -12.79 6.02
C TYR A 168 -12.51 -13.12 7.49
N GLN A 169 -13.75 -13.31 7.93
CA GLN A 169 -14.02 -13.78 9.28
C GLN A 169 -13.83 -15.29 9.36
N TYR A 170 -13.20 -15.75 10.44
CA TYR A 170 -13.23 -17.15 10.84
C TYR A 170 -13.91 -17.28 12.20
N HIS A 171 -14.99 -18.06 12.25
CA HIS A 171 -15.75 -18.35 13.46
C HIS A 171 -16.29 -17.08 14.17
N SER A 172 -15.87 -16.78 15.41
CA SER A 172 -16.63 -15.88 16.31
C SER A 172 -15.85 -14.67 16.81
N SER A 173 -15.36 -13.83 15.91
CA SER A 173 -14.55 -12.67 16.31
C SER A 173 -15.29 -11.62 17.15
N ASP A 174 -14.55 -10.99 18.06
CA ASP A 174 -15.10 -10.11 19.12
C ASP A 174 -14.84 -8.60 18.92
N ALA A 175 -14.49 -8.18 17.70
CA ALA A 175 -14.07 -6.82 17.36
C ALA A 175 -12.92 -6.31 18.25
N PHE A 176 -13.18 -5.47 19.26
CA PHE A 176 -12.15 -5.03 20.22
C PHE A 176 -12.30 -5.83 21.53
N ALA A 177 -11.49 -6.88 21.63
CA ALA A 177 -11.37 -7.70 22.82
C ALA A 177 -9.90 -7.85 23.25
N GLY A 178 -9.68 -8.22 24.51
CA GLY A 178 -8.35 -8.32 25.10
C GLY A 178 -7.82 -7.05 25.80
N PRO A 179 -6.51 -7.01 26.13
CA PRO A 179 -5.94 -5.93 26.92
C PRO A 179 -5.89 -4.60 26.15
N ASN A 180 -6.10 -3.48 26.85
CA ASN A 180 -5.98 -2.14 26.28
C ASN A 180 -4.49 -1.72 26.13
N ASP A 181 -3.75 -2.46 25.31
CA ASP A 181 -2.33 -2.26 25.02
C ASP A 181 -2.05 -2.58 23.54
N LEU A 182 -1.46 -1.63 22.82
CA LEU A 182 -1.08 -1.78 21.42
C LEU A 182 -0.18 -3.00 21.17
N ASN A 183 0.63 -3.43 22.13
CA ASN A 183 1.52 -4.58 21.97
C ASN A 183 0.80 -5.91 22.20
N SER A 184 -0.37 -5.91 22.82
CA SER A 184 -1.19 -7.08 23.09
C SER A 184 -2.15 -7.40 21.92
N PRO A 185 -2.80 -8.58 21.90
CA PRO A 185 -3.94 -8.84 21.02
C PRO A 185 -5.17 -8.08 21.55
N TYR A 186 -5.25 -6.78 21.26
CA TYR A 186 -6.32 -5.89 21.70
C TYR A 186 -7.52 -5.84 20.72
N VAL A 187 -7.42 -6.57 19.61
CA VAL A 187 -8.38 -6.57 18.52
C VAL A 187 -8.34 -7.93 17.83
N ASP A 188 -9.52 -8.39 17.46
CA ASP A 188 -9.72 -9.44 16.48
C ASP A 188 -9.73 -8.82 15.10
N GLY A 189 -8.65 -9.02 14.36
CA GLY A 189 -8.48 -8.32 13.10
C GLY A 189 -7.04 -8.01 12.76
N VAL A 190 -6.87 -6.96 11.96
CA VAL A 190 -5.58 -6.50 11.48
C VAL A 190 -5.21 -5.18 12.18
N SER A 191 -4.07 -5.16 12.87
CA SER A 191 -3.45 -3.94 13.41
C SER A 191 -2.29 -3.52 12.52
N ILE A 192 -2.39 -2.35 11.90
CA ILE A 192 -1.30 -1.69 11.20
C ILE A 192 -0.56 -0.78 12.17
N THR A 193 0.75 -0.96 12.28
CA THR A 193 1.62 -0.19 13.17
C THR A 193 2.90 0.24 12.45
N ARG A 194 3.68 1.12 13.09
CA ARG A 194 5.00 1.51 12.59
C ARG A 194 6.03 1.63 13.70
N GLY A 195 7.29 1.43 13.35
CA GLY A 195 8.45 1.80 14.16
C GLY A 195 8.67 0.97 15.42
N SER A 196 9.75 1.30 16.12
CA SER A 196 10.15 0.68 17.39
C SER A 196 10.67 1.77 18.35
N LEU A 197 9.93 2.24 19.36
CA LEU A 197 8.67 1.74 19.91
C LEU A 197 7.49 1.77 18.94
N ARG A 198 6.64 0.75 19.04
CA ARG A 198 5.47 0.55 18.17
C ARG A 198 4.48 1.71 18.32
N GLN A 199 4.07 2.27 17.18
CA GLN A 199 3.05 3.31 17.10
C GLN A 199 1.85 2.83 16.28
N HIS A 200 0.65 3.22 16.69
CA HIS A 200 -0.58 2.90 15.97
C HIS A 200 -0.67 3.66 14.64
N VAL A 201 -1.14 2.97 13.59
CA VAL A 201 -1.45 3.56 12.28
C VAL A 201 -2.95 3.38 12.01
N TRP A 202 -3.42 2.14 11.95
CA TRP A 202 -4.82 1.84 11.67
C TRP A 202 -5.20 0.48 12.25
N THR A 203 -6.47 0.32 12.64
CA THR A 203 -7.04 -0.98 13.04
C THR A 203 -8.15 -1.38 12.09
N LEU A 204 -8.15 -2.62 11.61
CA LEU A 204 -9.26 -3.22 10.88
C LEU A 204 -9.83 -4.33 11.76
N ALA A 205 -10.91 -4.04 12.47
CA ALA A 205 -11.52 -4.93 13.46
C ALA A 205 -12.60 -5.80 12.81
N ASN A 206 -12.79 -7.02 13.31
CA ASN A 206 -13.74 -8.00 12.80
C ASN A 206 -14.81 -8.28 13.86
N GLY A 207 -16.05 -7.88 13.59
CA GLY A 207 -17.18 -8.13 14.49
C GLY A 207 -17.80 -9.52 14.30
N LEU A 208 -18.58 -9.95 15.29
CA LEU A 208 -19.15 -11.30 15.31
C LEU A 208 -20.22 -11.55 14.23
N MET A 209 -21.13 -10.60 14.06
CA MET A 209 -22.25 -10.64 13.10
C MET A 209 -22.87 -9.24 12.94
N ASP A 210 -23.66 -9.06 11.88
CA ASP A 210 -24.26 -7.76 11.51
C ASP A 210 -25.80 -7.74 11.42
N SER A 211 -26.45 -8.85 11.81
CA SER A 211 -27.87 -9.12 11.51
C SER A 211 -28.74 -9.40 12.75
N ASP A 212 -28.14 -9.66 13.91
CA ASP A 212 -28.83 -9.95 15.18
C ASP A 212 -28.19 -9.13 16.31
N ASN A 213 -28.96 -8.72 17.32
CA ASN A 213 -28.52 -7.80 18.36
C ASN A 213 -28.35 -8.42 19.76
N ASN A 214 -28.34 -9.76 19.89
CA ASN A 214 -28.25 -10.43 21.19
C ASN A 214 -26.85 -10.43 21.83
N THR A 215 -25.83 -9.98 21.11
CA THR A 215 -24.42 -9.98 21.54
C THR A 215 -23.73 -8.62 21.31
N PRO A 216 -24.30 -7.51 21.84
CA PRO A 216 -23.83 -6.16 21.55
C PRO A 216 -22.38 -5.89 21.97
N GLN A 217 -21.82 -6.72 22.84
CA GLN A 217 -20.42 -6.66 23.27
C GLN A 217 -19.44 -7.29 22.27
N PHE A 218 -19.86 -7.91 21.18
CA PHE A 218 -18.97 -8.53 20.18
C PHE A 218 -19.13 -7.91 18.77
N PHE A 219 -19.93 -6.86 18.65
CA PHE A 219 -20.15 -6.17 17.38
C PHE A 219 -19.11 -5.11 17.11
N CYS A 220 -19.08 -4.63 15.88
CA CYS A 220 -18.33 -3.44 15.58
C CYS A 220 -18.79 -2.23 16.42
N PRO A 221 -17.88 -1.34 16.85
CA PRO A 221 -18.26 -0.16 17.65
C PRO A 221 -19.19 0.82 16.91
N CYS A 222 -19.19 0.78 15.58
CA CYS A 222 -20.07 1.57 14.73
C CYS A 222 -21.46 0.94 14.51
N SER A 223 -21.66 -0.31 14.95
CA SER A 223 -22.92 -1.03 14.78
C SER A 223 -24.02 -0.45 15.66
N THR A 224 -25.26 -0.53 15.16
CA THR A 224 -26.44 -0.12 15.93
C THR A 224 -26.55 -0.94 17.22
N GLU A 225 -26.79 -0.28 18.36
CA GLU A 225 -26.89 -0.90 19.70
C GLU A 225 -25.62 -1.59 20.22
N SER A 226 -24.47 -1.38 19.56
CA SER A 226 -23.18 -1.88 20.03
C SER A 226 -22.82 -1.31 21.40
N SER A 227 -22.32 -2.17 22.30
CA SER A 227 -21.75 -1.77 23.58
C SER A 227 -20.22 -1.79 23.57
N GLN A 228 -19.62 -2.04 22.41
CA GLN A 228 -18.17 -2.13 22.24
C GLN A 228 -17.48 -0.78 22.43
N THR A 229 -16.25 -0.83 22.93
CA THR A 229 -15.46 0.37 23.25
C THR A 229 -14.13 0.32 22.53
N VAL A 230 -13.78 1.43 21.90
CA VAL A 230 -12.53 1.54 21.15
C VAL A 230 -11.41 1.97 22.09
N PRO A 231 -10.27 1.24 22.12
CA PRO A 231 -9.07 1.67 22.83
C PRO A 231 -8.67 3.11 22.49
N SER A 232 -8.29 3.90 23.50
CA SER A 232 -8.01 5.32 23.30
C SER A 232 -6.84 5.60 22.35
N PHE A 233 -5.87 4.69 22.26
CA PHE A 233 -4.76 4.79 21.31
C PHE A 233 -5.16 4.51 19.86
N VAL A 234 -6.32 3.84 19.64
CA VAL A 234 -6.93 3.67 18.31
C VAL A 234 -7.77 4.90 17.98
N GLY A 235 -8.59 5.41 18.89
CA GLY A 235 -9.42 6.58 18.63
C GLY A 235 -10.33 6.40 17.40
N SER A 236 -10.35 7.35 16.48
CA SER A 236 -11.14 7.25 15.23
C SER A 236 -10.44 6.46 14.12
N HIS A 237 -9.34 5.78 14.45
CA HIS A 237 -8.38 5.29 13.48
C HIS A 237 -8.58 3.83 13.10
N TYR A 238 -9.83 3.47 12.78
CA TYR A 238 -10.21 2.10 12.51
C TYR A 238 -11.30 1.98 11.45
N PHE A 239 -11.35 0.79 10.85
CA PHE A 239 -12.55 0.24 10.22
C PHE A 239 -12.98 -0.98 11.02
N CYS A 240 -14.27 -1.30 10.98
CA CYS A 240 -14.78 -2.52 11.56
C CYS A 240 -15.90 -3.04 10.69
N GLU A 241 -15.95 -4.35 10.49
CA GLU A 241 -16.97 -5.03 9.71
C GLU A 241 -17.08 -6.49 10.19
N SER A 242 -18.25 -7.10 10.08
CA SER A 242 -18.45 -8.54 10.25
C SER A 242 -18.68 -9.19 8.89
N GLY A 243 -18.17 -10.41 8.70
CA GLY A 243 -18.40 -11.21 7.49
C GLY A 243 -19.54 -12.21 7.66
N ASN A 244 -20.25 -12.18 8.80
CA ASN A 244 -21.29 -13.12 9.15
C ASN A 244 -22.68 -12.46 9.18
N ASN A 245 -23.41 -12.65 8.09
CA ASN A 245 -24.69 -11.97 7.88
C ASN A 245 -25.87 -12.81 8.38
N ALA A 246 -25.59 -13.81 9.24
CA ALA A 246 -26.57 -14.69 9.86
C ALA A 246 -26.68 -14.43 11.36
N SER A 247 -27.80 -14.83 11.96
CA SER A 247 -28.08 -14.69 13.41
C SER A 247 -27.37 -15.73 14.29
N SER A 248 -26.40 -16.45 13.74
CA SER A 248 -25.63 -17.50 14.41
C SER A 248 -24.28 -17.66 13.73
N TRP A 249 -23.29 -18.21 14.42
CA TRP A 249 -21.97 -18.47 13.86
C TRP A 249 -21.63 -19.96 13.82
N ALA A 250 -20.68 -20.31 12.95
CA ALA A 250 -20.19 -21.66 12.77
C ALA A 250 -18.67 -21.66 12.63
N ASN A 251 -18.06 -22.83 12.88
CA ASN A 251 -16.61 -23.03 12.74
C ASN A 251 -16.20 -23.18 11.29
N ILE A 252 -16.28 -22.06 10.56
CA ILE A 252 -15.96 -21.95 9.15
C ILE A 252 -15.24 -20.64 8.86
N LEU A 253 -14.60 -20.59 7.70
CA LEU A 253 -14.19 -19.35 7.06
C LEU A 253 -15.40 -18.79 6.28
N TYR A 254 -15.83 -17.59 6.64
CA TYR A 254 -16.90 -16.88 5.94
C TYR A 254 -16.34 -16.24 4.68
N THR A 255 -16.60 -16.85 3.52
CA THR A 255 -16.02 -16.42 2.24
C THR A 255 -16.95 -15.63 1.35
N SER A 256 -18.23 -15.50 1.72
CA SER A 256 -19.24 -14.79 0.93
C SER A 256 -19.15 -13.28 1.07
N ASP A 257 -18.61 -12.80 2.19
CA ASP A 257 -18.53 -11.39 2.52
C ASP A 257 -17.10 -11.02 2.97
N PRO A 258 -16.28 -10.44 2.08
CA PRO A 258 -14.93 -10.01 2.42
C PRO A 258 -14.93 -8.79 3.35
N LEU A 259 -14.18 -8.88 4.44
CA LEU A 259 -14.09 -7.81 5.43
C LEU A 259 -13.38 -6.55 4.89
N TRP A 260 -13.88 -5.41 5.39
CA TRP A 260 -13.30 -4.07 5.27
C TRP A 260 -13.31 -3.52 3.85
N ASP A 261 -14.23 -4.01 3.02
CA ASP A 261 -14.43 -3.53 1.66
C ASP A 261 -15.55 -2.47 1.55
N GLY A 262 -16.31 -2.27 2.64
CA GLY A 262 -17.42 -1.32 2.72
C GLY A 262 -18.68 -1.79 1.98
N GLN A 263 -18.80 -3.09 1.72
CA GLN A 263 -19.93 -3.75 1.10
C GLN A 263 -20.44 -4.87 2.01
N GLY A 264 -21.49 -5.57 1.58
CA GLY A 264 -21.99 -6.74 2.31
C GLY A 264 -22.72 -6.48 3.64
N CYS A 265 -22.50 -5.32 4.27
CA CYS A 265 -23.04 -5.02 5.60
C CYS A 265 -24.56 -5.23 5.73
N GLY A 266 -24.91 -6.00 6.75
CA GLY A 266 -26.25 -6.16 7.28
C GLY A 266 -26.78 -4.90 7.97
N SER A 267 -28.02 -5.01 8.47
CA SER A 267 -28.77 -3.86 8.98
C SER A 267 -28.14 -3.18 10.19
N LEU A 268 -27.30 -3.88 10.97
CA LEU A 268 -26.63 -3.28 12.13
C LEU A 268 -25.39 -2.50 11.75
N GLU A 269 -24.73 -2.84 10.63
CA GLU A 269 -23.41 -2.32 10.23
C GLU A 269 -23.47 -1.29 9.09
N VAL A 270 -24.64 -0.78 8.75
CA VAL A 270 -24.81 0.27 7.72
C VAL A 270 -23.87 1.46 7.95
N THR A 271 -23.69 1.89 9.20
CA THR A 271 -22.77 2.98 9.57
C THR A 271 -21.30 2.58 9.39
N CYS A 272 -20.98 1.32 9.65
CA CYS A 272 -19.63 0.78 9.49
C CYS A 272 -19.21 0.76 8.01
N CYS A 273 -20.06 0.26 7.12
CA CYS A 273 -19.82 0.31 5.67
C CYS A 273 -19.79 1.74 5.11
N ALA A 274 -20.44 2.70 5.78
CA ALA A 274 -20.39 4.11 5.40
C ALA A 274 -19.17 4.87 5.97
N ALA A 275 -18.21 4.17 6.60
CA ALA A 275 -17.02 4.80 7.15
C ALA A 275 -16.24 5.56 6.07
N SER A 276 -15.86 6.80 6.39
CA SER A 276 -15.13 7.65 5.45
C SER A 276 -13.80 7.01 5.04
N GLY A 277 -13.56 6.92 3.73
CA GLY A 277 -12.32 6.42 3.15
C GLY A 277 -12.32 4.93 2.85
N ILE A 278 -13.19 4.11 3.45
CA ILE A 278 -13.24 2.65 3.19
C ILE A 278 -13.35 2.38 1.67
N PRO A 279 -12.56 1.46 1.09
CA PRO A 279 -11.64 0.50 1.73
C PRO A 279 -10.24 1.05 2.04
N TRP A 280 -9.97 2.32 1.74
CA TRP A 280 -8.65 2.94 1.89
C TRP A 280 -8.49 3.66 3.22
N PHE A 281 -7.63 3.14 4.07
CA PHE A 281 -7.19 3.86 5.26
C PHE A 281 -6.15 4.93 4.90
N HIS A 282 -6.21 6.08 5.55
CA HIS A 282 -5.27 7.19 5.37
C HIS A 282 -4.79 7.76 6.70
N ARG A 283 -3.48 7.68 6.96
CA ARG A 283 -2.83 8.41 8.05
C ARG A 283 -2.00 9.53 7.48
N ASP A 284 -2.25 10.74 7.96
CA ASP A 284 -1.47 11.93 7.65
C ASP A 284 -0.89 12.49 8.96
N TYR A 285 0.43 12.45 9.08
CA TYR A 285 1.18 13.01 10.21
C TYR A 285 1.65 14.45 9.94
N GLY A 286 1.13 15.09 8.89
CA GLY A 286 1.45 16.46 8.48
C GLY A 286 2.92 16.58 8.06
N ASN A 287 3.66 17.43 8.75
CA ASN A 287 5.09 17.67 8.47
C ASN A 287 6.02 16.72 9.23
N THR A 288 5.49 15.89 10.13
CA THR A 288 6.30 14.93 10.89
C THR A 288 6.60 13.72 10.02
N THR A 289 7.86 13.57 9.64
CA THR A 289 8.33 12.46 8.82
C THR A 289 9.01 11.40 9.67
N THR A 290 9.02 10.16 9.18
CA THR A 290 9.78 9.05 9.74
C THR A 290 10.31 8.15 8.62
N THR A 291 11.27 7.29 8.97
CA THR A 291 11.75 6.18 8.13
C THR A 291 11.39 4.82 8.73
N ASP A 292 10.47 4.81 9.71
CA ASP A 292 10.02 3.58 10.37
C ASP A 292 9.48 2.55 9.37
N TYR A 293 9.72 1.27 9.66
CA TYR A 293 9.01 0.19 8.96
C TYR A 293 7.51 0.27 9.23
N ILE A 294 6.71 -0.28 8.32
CA ILE A 294 5.30 -0.57 8.55
C ILE A 294 5.16 -2.03 8.96
N GLU A 295 4.31 -2.32 9.92
CA GLU A 295 4.01 -3.67 10.38
C GLU A 295 2.52 -3.95 10.21
N LEU A 296 2.21 -5.09 9.61
CA LEU A 296 0.87 -5.65 9.60
C LEU A 296 0.84 -6.81 10.60
N ARG A 297 -0.12 -6.77 11.51
CA ARG A 297 -0.32 -7.79 12.55
C ARG A 297 -1.74 -8.34 12.44
N VAL A 298 -1.90 -9.65 12.37
CA VAL A 298 -3.20 -10.27 12.63
C VAL A 298 -3.24 -10.67 14.09
N CYS A 299 -4.23 -10.18 14.81
CA CYS A 299 -4.41 -10.37 16.23
C CYS A 299 -5.77 -11.02 16.52
N GLY A 300 -5.86 -11.67 17.68
CA GLY A 300 -7.12 -11.98 18.34
C GLY A 300 -6.89 -12.53 19.74
N ASP A 301 -7.84 -12.39 20.65
CA ASP A 301 -7.68 -12.76 22.06
C ASP A 301 -8.00 -14.23 22.37
N GLY A 302 -8.72 -14.88 21.47
CA GLY A 302 -8.95 -16.32 21.39
C GLY A 302 -7.96 -17.06 20.47
N GLY A 303 -8.17 -18.38 20.40
CA GLY A 303 -7.34 -19.30 19.62
C GLY A 303 -7.70 -19.33 18.12
N ALA A 304 -6.71 -19.16 17.26
CA ALA A 304 -6.91 -19.08 15.81
C ALA A 304 -7.50 -20.34 15.16
N THR A 305 -7.23 -21.52 15.72
CA THR A 305 -7.65 -22.81 15.11
C THR A 305 -8.97 -23.34 15.67
N ASN A 306 -9.44 -22.79 16.78
CA ASN A 306 -10.53 -23.35 17.55
C ASN A 306 -11.55 -22.31 18.02
N ASP A 307 -11.33 -21.02 17.76
CA ASP A 307 -12.14 -19.93 18.33
C ASP A 307 -12.40 -18.80 17.34
N GLU A 308 -11.38 -18.06 16.90
CA GLU A 308 -11.60 -16.91 16.01
C GLU A 308 -10.33 -16.53 15.26
N ASP A 309 -10.48 -15.99 14.05
CA ASP A 309 -9.36 -15.40 13.33
C ASP A 309 -9.87 -14.43 12.27
N SER A 310 -8.97 -13.57 11.79
CA SER A 310 -9.27 -12.60 10.75
C SER A 310 -8.24 -12.67 9.62
N PRO A 311 -8.16 -13.80 8.90
CA PRO A 311 -7.15 -13.98 7.86
C PRO A 311 -7.31 -12.98 6.70
N PHE A 312 -6.21 -12.36 6.27
CA PHE A 312 -6.21 -11.46 5.11
C PHE A 312 -5.94 -12.22 3.80
N SER A 313 -6.57 -11.81 2.70
CA SER A 313 -6.24 -12.30 1.36
C SER A 313 -5.52 -11.26 0.50
N PHE A 314 -5.63 -9.99 0.86
CA PHE A 314 -5.07 -8.89 0.08
C PHE A 314 -4.59 -7.77 0.99
N TYR A 315 -3.47 -7.17 0.63
CA TYR A 315 -3.11 -5.84 1.12
C TYR A 315 -2.29 -5.09 0.09
N GLU A 316 -2.44 -3.76 0.08
CA GLU A 316 -1.46 -2.87 -0.51
C GLU A 316 -1.29 -1.63 0.36
N ILE A 317 -0.02 -1.27 0.64
CA ILE A 317 0.32 -0.19 1.55
C ILE A 317 1.37 0.70 0.91
N TYR A 318 1.11 2.00 0.90
CA TYR A 318 1.92 3.04 0.30
C TYR A 318 2.32 4.09 1.33
N VAL A 319 3.46 4.72 1.09
CA VAL A 319 3.95 5.86 1.86
C VAL A 319 4.32 7.05 0.96
N LYS A 320 4.27 8.25 1.52
CA LYS A 320 4.60 9.51 0.82
C LYS A 320 5.11 10.59 1.78
#